data_AF-A0A969KZ22-F1
#
_entry.id   AF-A0A969KZ22-F1
#
_cell.length_a   1.000
_cell.length_b   1.000
_cell.length_c   1.000
_cell.angle_alpha   90.00
_cell.angle_beta   90.00
_cell.angle_gamma   90.00
#
_symmetry.space_group_name_H-M   'P 1'
#
loop_
_entity.id
_entity.type
_entity.pdbx_description
1 polymer ?
#
loop_
_entity_poly.entity_id
_entity_poly.type
_entity_poly.pdbx_seq_one_letter_code
_entity_poly.pdbx_strand_id
1 'polypeptide(L)'
;MAKRPLPPLPAAVAAPPAKKKARPASKSAPVPAPPPEPGRRWWPFLAAAVGLILLVGIGALFLTPIASYFGGPVNRADGQASASQSTPALTPSPTALVNELALPTPTPSATPLPEPKVLADSRRDFSGTSGGWDYLWSPPDQDEWTPLKYETRQYGDCWYGQDYIRICADSVHPGNGADVALRWQSEVSGPLEVRLQAGKKDLGGDGVSIAVYRNTTQTTGFPEFKKSLVGNDGGGFAEKFQLDHITPGDYLLFVIQRNGDATNDHTAFEALICHYRCP
;
A
#
# COMPACT_ATOMS: atom_id res chain seq x y z
N MET A 1 -34.15 19.04 50.82
CA MET A 1 -33.19 18.16 51.52
C MET A 1 -31.80 18.46 50.97
N ALA A 2 -30.95 19.15 51.75
CA ALA A 2 -29.62 19.56 51.30
C ALA A 2 -28.65 18.38 51.42
N LYS A 3 -28.02 17.98 50.30
CA LYS A 3 -26.99 16.94 50.26
C LYS A 3 -25.75 17.44 51.02
N ARG A 4 -25.36 16.72 52.08
CA ARG A 4 -24.09 16.95 52.77
C ARG A 4 -22.92 16.63 51.83
N PRO A 5 -21.87 17.46 51.79
CA PRO A 5 -20.66 17.14 51.05
C PRO A 5 -19.92 15.96 51.69
N LEU A 6 -19.40 15.07 50.84
CA LEU A 6 -18.58 13.93 51.24
C LEU A 6 -17.22 14.38 51.79
N PRO A 7 -16.67 13.67 52.78
CA PRO A 7 -15.34 13.96 53.32
C PRO A 7 -14.25 13.67 52.29
N PRO A 8 -13.12 14.40 52.33
CA PRO A 8 -11.99 14.17 51.43
C PRO A 8 -11.36 12.80 51.67
N LEU A 9 -11.01 12.12 50.58
CA LEU A 9 -10.28 10.85 50.58
C LEU A 9 -8.86 11.04 51.14
N PRO A 10 -8.33 10.07 51.91
CA PRO A 10 -6.98 10.14 52.44
C PRO A 10 -5.94 10.07 51.32
N ALA A 11 -4.88 10.86 51.46
CA ALA A 11 -3.76 10.89 50.54
C ALA A 11 -3.07 9.52 50.45
N ALA A 12 -2.85 9.05 49.23
CA ALA A 12 -2.16 7.78 48.97
C ALA A 12 -0.70 7.88 49.41
N VAL A 13 -0.31 7.03 50.36
CA VAL A 13 1.07 6.85 50.79
C VAL A 13 1.81 6.09 49.68
N ALA A 14 2.82 6.73 49.08
CA ALA A 14 3.63 6.13 48.04
C ALA A 14 4.44 4.94 48.61
N ALA A 15 4.33 3.78 47.95
CA ALA A 15 5.11 2.61 48.30
C ALA A 15 6.61 2.81 47.99
N PRO A 16 7.52 2.30 48.83
CA PRO A 16 8.95 2.44 48.60
C PRO A 16 9.41 1.62 47.37
N PRO A 17 10.44 2.09 46.64
CA PRO A 17 10.92 1.43 45.43
C PRO A 17 11.56 0.06 45.74
N ALA A 18 11.15 -0.95 44.96
CA ALA A 18 11.70 -2.29 45.06
C ALA A 18 13.18 -2.32 44.65
N LYS A 19 14.03 -2.88 45.52
CA LYS A 19 15.46 -3.12 45.24
C LYS A 19 15.61 -4.12 44.10
N LYS A 20 16.09 -3.67 42.93
CA LYS A 20 16.47 -4.55 41.82
C LYS A 20 17.69 -5.39 42.21
N LYS A 21 17.54 -6.72 42.29
CA LYS A 21 18.66 -7.67 42.38
C LYS A 21 19.45 -7.64 41.06
N ALA A 22 20.75 -7.41 41.15
CA ALA A 22 21.67 -7.53 40.02
C ALA A 22 21.67 -8.97 39.48
N ARG A 23 21.49 -9.10 38.16
CA ARG A 23 21.49 -10.38 37.45
C ARG A 23 22.95 -10.78 37.17
N PRO A 24 23.36 -12.03 37.40
CA PRO A 24 24.73 -12.45 37.11
C PRO A 24 25.02 -12.41 35.61
N ALA A 25 26.23 -11.98 35.26
CA ALA A 25 26.71 -11.90 33.88
C ALA A 25 26.70 -13.29 33.23
N SER A 26 25.93 -13.42 32.15
CA SER A 26 25.92 -14.60 31.29
C SER A 26 27.23 -14.66 30.50
N LYS A 27 28.02 -15.70 30.72
CA LYS A 27 29.17 -16.02 29.84
C LYS A 27 28.62 -16.57 28.53
N SER A 28 28.78 -15.79 27.46
CA SER A 28 28.44 -16.20 26.10
C SER A 28 29.30 -17.41 25.69
N ALA A 29 28.65 -18.50 25.30
CA ALA A 29 29.34 -19.62 24.65
C ALA A 29 29.86 -19.19 23.26
N PRO A 30 30.97 -19.76 22.78
CA PRO A 30 31.50 -19.45 21.46
C PRO A 30 30.51 -19.85 20.36
N VAL A 31 30.32 -18.95 19.40
CA VAL A 31 29.48 -19.15 18.22
C VAL A 31 30.10 -20.27 17.36
N PRO A 32 29.33 -21.30 16.96
CA PRO A 32 29.84 -22.33 16.07
C PRO A 32 30.13 -21.75 14.68
N ALA A 33 31.20 -22.21 14.06
CA ALA A 33 31.60 -21.80 12.72
C ALA A 33 30.51 -22.14 11.67
N PRO A 34 30.31 -21.29 10.65
CA PRO A 34 29.34 -21.57 9.60
C PRO A 34 29.76 -22.79 8.76
N PRO A 35 28.79 -23.56 8.23
CA PRO A 35 29.09 -24.68 7.34
C PRO A 35 29.69 -24.20 6.02
N PRO A 36 30.55 -25.02 5.36
CA PRO A 36 31.16 -24.65 4.08
C PRO A 36 30.10 -24.55 2.96
N GLU A 37 30.17 -23.45 2.19
CA GLU A 37 29.33 -23.24 1.02
C GLU A 37 29.58 -24.30 -0.08
N PRO A 38 28.54 -24.95 -0.61
CA PRO A 38 28.68 -25.78 -1.80
C PRO A 38 28.73 -24.89 -3.05
N GLY A 39 29.90 -24.77 -3.69
CA GLY A 39 29.92 -24.23 -5.07
C GLY A 39 31.17 -23.54 -5.61
N ARG A 40 32.25 -23.32 -4.84
CA ARG A 40 33.47 -22.70 -5.41
C ARG A 40 34.44 -23.75 -5.96
N ARG A 41 34.33 -24.01 -7.26
CA ARG A 41 35.33 -24.72 -8.06
C ARG A 41 36.61 -23.88 -8.17
N TRP A 42 37.71 -24.46 -7.67
CA TRP A 42 39.07 -23.96 -7.85
C TRP A 42 39.57 -24.23 -9.28
N TRP A 43 40.11 -23.22 -9.95
CA TRP A 43 41.00 -23.39 -11.11
C TRP A 43 42.39 -22.92 -10.70
N PRO A 44 43.44 -23.74 -10.78
CA PRO A 44 44.80 -23.28 -10.56
C PRO A 44 45.42 -22.70 -11.83
N PHE A 45 46.28 -21.72 -11.60
CA PHE A 45 47.13 -21.04 -12.56
C PHE A 45 48.00 -21.99 -13.40
N LEU A 46 48.11 -21.71 -14.70
CA LEU A 46 49.30 -21.99 -15.49
C LEU A 46 49.65 -20.73 -16.32
N ALA A 47 50.88 -20.26 -16.16
CA ALA A 47 51.51 -19.24 -16.98
C ALA A 47 52.43 -19.91 -18.02
N ALA A 48 52.34 -19.50 -19.29
CA ALA A 48 53.43 -19.64 -20.27
C ALA A 48 53.23 -18.70 -21.48
N ALA A 49 54.08 -17.68 -21.52
CA ALA A 49 54.84 -17.09 -22.63
C ALA A 49 54.46 -17.27 -24.13
N VAL A 50 54.43 -16.10 -24.80
CA VAL A 50 55.05 -15.73 -26.11
C VAL A 50 54.42 -16.23 -27.42
N GLY A 51 54.07 -15.28 -28.29
CA GLY A 51 53.80 -15.51 -29.71
C GLY A 51 53.23 -14.30 -30.46
N LEU A 52 54.07 -13.31 -30.76
CA LEU A 52 53.84 -12.23 -31.72
C LEU A 52 53.77 -12.81 -33.15
N ILE A 53 52.77 -12.45 -33.97
CA ILE A 53 52.88 -12.29 -35.45
C ILE A 53 51.64 -11.56 -36.04
N LEU A 54 51.98 -10.53 -36.83
CA LEU A 54 51.30 -9.72 -37.86
C LEU A 54 49.79 -9.80 -38.17
N LEU A 55 49.18 -8.61 -38.14
CA LEU A 55 48.38 -7.92 -39.19
C LEU A 55 47.95 -8.70 -40.44
N VAL A 56 46.63 -8.76 -40.67
CA VAL A 56 45.99 -8.49 -41.98
C VAL A 56 44.63 -7.82 -41.72
N GLY A 57 44.44 -6.61 -42.27
CA GLY A 57 43.15 -5.91 -42.27
C GLY A 57 42.15 -6.46 -43.29
N ILE A 58 40.93 -5.95 -43.23
CA ILE A 58 39.80 -5.91 -44.19
C ILE A 58 38.57 -5.81 -43.26
N GLY A 59 37.90 -4.67 -43.09
CA GLY A 59 37.26 -3.89 -44.14
C GLY A 59 35.88 -4.47 -44.43
N ALA A 60 34.82 -3.93 -43.80
CA ALA A 60 33.49 -3.74 -44.40
C ALA A 60 32.46 -3.28 -43.35
N LEU A 61 32.04 -2.01 -43.48
CA LEU A 61 30.66 -1.63 -43.20
C LEU A 61 29.73 -2.50 -44.06
N PHE A 62 28.71 -3.12 -43.47
CA PHE A 62 27.46 -3.35 -44.18
C PHE A 62 26.26 -3.03 -43.28
N LEU A 63 25.52 -2.04 -43.76
CA LEU A 63 24.15 -1.69 -43.45
C LEU A 63 23.18 -2.79 -43.93
N THR A 64 22.07 -2.93 -43.19
CA THR A 64 20.71 -3.39 -43.61
C THR A 64 20.49 -4.90 -43.85
N PRO A 65 19.22 -5.41 -43.91
CA PRO A 65 17.92 -4.71 -43.86
C PRO A 65 16.85 -5.28 -42.92
N ILE A 66 15.82 -4.45 -42.76
CA ILE A 66 14.44 -4.75 -42.35
C ILE A 66 13.88 -5.84 -43.27
N ALA A 67 13.37 -6.94 -42.71
CA ALA A 67 12.55 -7.92 -43.42
C ALA A 67 11.08 -7.73 -43.04
N SER A 68 10.39 -6.98 -43.90
CA SER A 68 8.95 -7.02 -44.05
C SER A 68 8.52 -8.41 -44.49
N TYR A 69 7.60 -9.04 -43.77
CA TYR A 69 6.91 -10.24 -44.26
C TYR A 69 5.48 -9.85 -44.68
N PHE A 70 5.29 -9.70 -45.99
CA PHE A 70 4.00 -9.61 -46.66
C PHE A 70 3.82 -10.86 -47.52
N GLY A 71 2.62 -11.46 -47.45
CA GLY A 71 1.97 -12.03 -48.63
C GLY A 71 1.77 -13.55 -48.64
N GLY A 72 0.51 -13.96 -48.50
CA GLY A 72 0.03 -15.29 -48.91
C GLY A 72 -1.48 -15.43 -48.68
N PRO A 73 -2.33 -15.55 -49.71
CA PRO A 73 -3.75 -15.20 -49.64
C PRO A 73 -4.67 -16.42 -49.46
N VAL A 74 -5.83 -16.23 -48.84
CA VAL A 74 -6.99 -17.10 -49.04
C VAL A 74 -8.20 -16.25 -49.41
N ASN A 75 -8.59 -16.42 -50.67
CA ASN A 75 -9.81 -15.99 -51.34
C ASN A 75 -11.05 -16.47 -50.56
N ARG A 76 -12.03 -15.60 -50.26
CA ARG A 76 -13.22 -15.28 -51.09
C ARG A 76 -14.41 -16.21 -50.84
N ALA A 77 -15.44 -15.65 -50.22
CA ALA A 77 -16.87 -15.80 -50.57
C ALA A 77 -17.64 -14.88 -49.59
N ASP A 78 -18.10 -13.72 -50.02
CA ASP A 78 -19.45 -13.51 -50.59
C ASP A 78 -20.54 -13.61 -49.51
N GLY A 79 -21.25 -12.50 -49.26
CA GLY A 79 -22.46 -12.59 -48.43
C GLY A 79 -22.99 -11.28 -47.85
N GLN A 80 -23.53 -10.44 -48.73
CA GLN A 80 -24.70 -9.60 -48.49
C GLN A 80 -24.64 -8.49 -47.43
N ALA A 81 -24.42 -7.28 -47.95
CA ALA A 81 -25.20 -6.12 -47.53
C ALA A 81 -26.71 -6.44 -47.55
N SER A 82 -27.42 -6.07 -46.49
CA SER A 82 -28.87 -5.93 -46.52
C SER A 82 -29.22 -4.50 -46.12
N ALA A 83 -29.60 -3.75 -47.15
CA ALA A 83 -30.17 -2.44 -47.03
C ALA A 83 -31.67 -2.56 -46.72
N SER A 84 -32.16 -1.57 -45.96
CA SER A 84 -33.52 -1.02 -46.06
C SER A 84 -34.68 -1.93 -45.66
N GLN A 85 -35.29 -1.63 -44.50
CA GLN A 85 -36.74 -1.65 -44.38
C GLN A 85 -37.20 -0.63 -43.33
N SER A 86 -37.43 0.58 -43.80
CA SER A 86 -38.28 1.58 -43.15
C SER A 86 -39.71 1.05 -43.10
N THR A 87 -40.20 0.78 -41.89
CA THR A 87 -41.57 0.37 -41.62
C THR A 87 -42.47 1.62 -41.59
N PRO A 88 -43.70 1.55 -42.13
CA PRO A 88 -44.60 2.69 -42.23
C PRO A 88 -45.10 3.18 -40.87
N ALA A 89 -45.14 4.50 -40.74
CA ALA A 89 -45.78 5.22 -39.66
C ALA A 89 -47.27 4.89 -39.60
N LEU A 90 -47.71 4.31 -38.49
CA LEU A 90 -49.12 4.24 -38.13
C LEU A 90 -49.52 5.56 -37.48
N THR A 91 -50.44 6.25 -38.15
CA THR A 91 -51.12 7.46 -37.68
C THR A 91 -51.85 7.16 -36.36
N PRO A 92 -51.52 7.82 -35.23
CA PRO A 92 -52.35 7.75 -34.04
C PRO A 92 -53.61 8.60 -34.23
N SER A 93 -54.74 8.02 -33.80
CA SER A 93 -56.05 8.67 -33.71
C SER A 93 -56.03 9.80 -32.68
N PRO A 94 -56.64 10.98 -32.94
CA PRO A 94 -56.73 12.06 -31.97
C PRO A 94 -57.82 11.72 -30.93
N THR A 95 -57.45 10.97 -29.90
CA THR A 95 -58.26 10.87 -28.68
C THR A 95 -58.10 12.17 -27.89
N ALA A 96 -59.22 12.86 -27.68
CA ALA A 96 -59.28 14.13 -26.96
C ALA A 96 -58.57 14.04 -25.60
N LEU A 97 -57.52 14.84 -25.45
CA LEU A 97 -56.83 15.07 -24.19
C LEU A 97 -57.73 15.93 -23.30
N VAL A 98 -58.49 15.29 -22.40
CA VAL A 98 -58.98 15.97 -21.20
C VAL A 98 -57.76 16.20 -20.31
N ASN A 99 -57.25 17.43 -20.34
CA ASN A 99 -56.14 17.88 -19.51
C ASN A 99 -56.66 18.10 -18.08
N GLU A 100 -56.89 16.99 -17.36
CA GLU A 100 -57.15 17.02 -15.93
C GLU A 100 -55.83 17.43 -15.25
N LEU A 101 -55.77 18.68 -14.78
CA LEU A 101 -54.66 19.20 -13.98
C LEU A 101 -54.57 18.38 -12.68
N ALA A 102 -53.91 17.23 -12.74
CA ALA A 102 -53.47 16.52 -11.56
C ALA A 102 -52.52 17.46 -10.80
N LEU A 103 -52.85 17.77 -9.55
CA LEU A 103 -51.94 18.48 -8.65
C LEU A 103 -50.59 17.74 -8.66
N PRO A 104 -49.45 18.45 -8.78
CA PRO A 104 -48.15 17.81 -8.74
C PRO A 104 -48.02 17.06 -7.41
N THR A 105 -47.85 15.74 -7.49
CA THR A 105 -47.49 14.91 -6.34
C THR A 105 -46.26 15.56 -5.69
N PRO A 106 -46.27 15.81 -4.36
CA PRO A 106 -45.12 16.43 -3.70
C PRO A 106 -43.88 15.59 -3.99
N THR A 107 -42.87 16.19 -4.60
CA THR A 107 -41.57 15.57 -4.80
C THR A 107 -41.09 15.05 -3.45
N PRO A 108 -40.74 13.75 -3.32
CA PRO A 108 -40.25 13.24 -2.05
C PRO A 108 -39.08 14.10 -1.59
N SER A 109 -39.17 14.60 -0.35
CA SER A 109 -38.10 15.37 0.26
C SER A 109 -36.85 14.48 0.28
N ALA A 110 -35.77 14.94 -0.36
CA ALA A 110 -34.54 14.17 -0.44
C ALA A 110 -34.05 13.84 0.98
N THR A 111 -33.84 12.55 1.26
CA THR A 111 -33.22 12.13 2.52
C THR A 111 -31.89 12.87 2.68
N PRO A 112 -31.66 13.56 3.82
CA PRO A 112 -30.43 14.32 4.01
C PRO A 112 -29.22 13.40 3.86
N LEU A 113 -28.22 13.87 3.13
CA LEU A 113 -26.96 13.16 2.97
C LEU A 113 -26.33 12.96 4.36
N PRO A 114 -25.88 11.74 4.71
CA PRO A 114 -25.24 11.49 5.99
C PRO A 114 -24.05 12.41 6.21
N GLU A 115 -23.85 12.79 7.47
CA GLU A 115 -22.77 13.68 7.87
C GLU A 115 -21.39 13.01 7.64
N PRO A 116 -20.41 13.75 7.10
CA PRO A 116 -19.02 13.32 7.04
C PRO A 116 -18.52 12.85 8.40
N LYS A 117 -17.97 11.64 8.48
CA LYS A 117 -17.42 11.09 9.73
C LYS A 117 -16.02 10.53 9.48
N VAL A 118 -15.03 10.99 10.26
CA VAL A 118 -13.71 10.34 10.30
C VAL A 118 -13.88 8.97 10.96
N LEU A 119 -13.46 7.93 10.24
CA LEU A 119 -13.52 6.55 10.70
C LEU A 119 -12.19 6.08 11.28
N ALA A 120 -11.07 6.48 10.66
CA ALA A 120 -9.74 6.16 11.13
C ALA A 120 -8.71 7.20 10.67
N ASP A 121 -7.69 7.40 11.50
CA ASP A 121 -6.52 8.25 11.26
C ASP A 121 -5.30 7.46 11.76
N SER A 122 -4.46 6.98 10.82
CA SER A 122 -3.37 6.07 11.14
C SER A 122 -2.36 6.65 12.14
N ARG A 123 -2.29 7.98 12.25
CA ARG A 123 -1.37 8.69 13.14
C ARG A 123 -1.99 8.97 14.50
N ARG A 124 -3.24 9.44 14.55
CA ARG A 124 -3.94 9.71 15.81
C ARG A 124 -4.36 8.43 16.53
N ASP A 125 -4.73 7.41 15.77
CA ASP A 125 -5.16 6.11 16.31
C ASP A 125 -3.96 5.20 16.65
N PHE A 126 -2.74 5.64 16.33
CA PHE A 126 -1.54 4.88 16.61
C PHE A 126 -1.39 4.59 18.10
N SER A 127 -1.29 3.32 18.44
CA SER A 127 -1.08 2.88 19.82
C SER A 127 -0.28 1.59 19.88
N GLY A 128 0.14 1.21 21.10
CA GLY A 128 0.78 -0.07 21.36
C GLY A 128 -0.17 -1.28 21.40
N THR A 129 -1.44 -1.05 21.05
CA THR A 129 -2.48 -2.04 20.88
C THR A 129 -3.01 -1.95 19.46
N SER A 130 -3.64 -3.02 18.93
CA SER A 130 -4.17 -3.06 17.56
C SER A 130 -5.45 -2.22 17.37
N GLY A 131 -5.52 -1.02 17.95
CA GLY A 131 -6.70 -0.16 18.12
C GLY A 131 -7.29 0.39 16.81
N GLY A 132 -7.80 -0.51 15.96
CA GLY A 132 -8.34 -0.21 14.63
C GLY A 132 -7.36 -0.45 13.48
N TRP A 133 -6.09 -0.68 13.80
CA TRP A 133 -5.02 -0.92 12.83
C TRP A 133 -4.20 -2.15 13.21
N ASP A 134 -3.88 -2.97 12.21
CA ASP A 134 -2.82 -3.97 12.31
C ASP A 134 -1.55 -3.48 11.61
N TYR A 135 -0.41 -3.77 12.23
CA TYR A 135 0.91 -3.36 11.74
C TYR A 135 1.67 -4.61 11.34
N LEU A 136 1.97 -4.73 10.06
CA LEU A 136 2.38 -5.98 9.42
C LEU A 136 3.68 -5.80 8.63
N TRP A 137 4.36 -6.90 8.36
CA TRP A 137 5.44 -6.97 7.39
C TRP A 137 5.39 -8.28 6.60
N SER A 138 5.96 -8.29 5.41
CA SER A 138 6.12 -9.48 4.57
C SER A 138 7.46 -9.40 3.86
N PRO A 139 8.16 -10.51 3.62
CA PRO A 139 9.17 -10.54 2.57
C PRO A 139 8.55 -10.13 1.23
N PRO A 140 9.33 -9.51 0.32
CA PRO A 140 8.83 -9.16 -1.01
C PRO A 140 8.28 -10.39 -1.72
N ASP A 141 7.21 -10.19 -2.48
CA ASP A 141 6.57 -11.19 -3.34
C ASP A 141 6.04 -12.45 -2.62
N GLN A 142 5.96 -12.45 -1.29
CA GLN A 142 5.43 -13.61 -0.53
C GLN A 142 3.95 -13.45 -0.12
N ASP A 143 3.41 -12.23 -0.15
CA ASP A 143 2.02 -11.89 0.19
C ASP A 143 1.53 -12.48 1.55
N GLU A 144 2.48 -12.88 2.42
CA GLU A 144 2.25 -13.45 3.75
C GLU A 144 2.62 -12.42 4.81
N TRP A 145 1.60 -11.79 5.37
CA TRP A 145 1.76 -10.68 6.30
C TRP A 145 1.84 -11.15 7.75
N THR A 146 3.00 -10.92 8.36
CA THR A 146 3.28 -11.23 9.76
C THR A 146 3.11 -9.99 10.64
N PRO A 147 2.42 -10.10 11.80
CA PRO A 147 2.32 -8.98 12.74
C PRO A 147 3.69 -8.53 13.26
N LEU A 148 3.86 -7.21 13.32
CA LEU A 148 4.96 -6.57 14.02
C LEU A 148 4.73 -6.62 15.53
N LYS A 149 5.77 -6.29 16.30
CA LYS A 149 5.69 -6.24 17.76
C LYS A 149 5.90 -4.83 18.26
N TYR A 150 4.97 -4.34 19.08
CA TYR A 150 5.11 -3.03 19.70
C TYR A 150 6.15 -3.05 20.82
N GLU A 151 7.15 -2.17 20.73
CA GLU A 151 8.24 -2.05 21.69
C GLU A 151 8.77 -0.61 21.72
N THR A 152 9.51 -0.27 22.77
CA THR A 152 10.36 0.93 22.77
C THR A 152 11.79 0.53 22.40
N ARG A 153 12.36 1.11 21.34
CA ARG A 153 13.77 0.92 20.94
C ARG A 153 14.44 2.27 20.64
N GLN A 154 15.55 2.27 19.90
CA GLN A 154 16.34 3.47 19.61
C GLN A 154 15.58 4.57 18.84
N TYR A 155 14.52 4.22 18.10
CA TYR A 155 13.69 5.16 17.35
C TYR A 155 12.40 5.53 18.09
N GLY A 156 12.29 5.18 19.38
CA GLY A 156 11.11 5.41 20.21
C GLY A 156 10.12 4.25 20.18
N ASP A 157 8.87 4.58 20.49
CA ASP A 157 7.74 3.65 20.58
C ASP A 157 7.18 3.35 19.19
N CYS A 158 7.48 2.15 18.68
CA CYS A 158 7.07 1.72 17.35
C CYS A 158 6.69 0.24 17.34
N TRP A 159 6.01 -0.18 16.27
CA TRP A 159 5.87 -1.57 15.89
C TRP A 159 7.10 -2.00 15.11
N TYR A 160 7.87 -2.94 15.66
CA TYR A 160 9.16 -3.37 15.12
C TYR A 160 9.11 -4.79 14.54
N GLY A 161 9.90 -4.98 13.50
CA GLY A 161 10.23 -6.28 12.91
C GLY A 161 11.72 -6.58 13.08
N GLN A 162 12.24 -7.43 12.20
CA GLN A 162 13.67 -7.67 12.07
C GLN A 162 14.35 -6.54 11.28
N ASP A 163 15.69 -6.48 11.33
CA ASP A 163 16.49 -5.51 10.57
C ASP A 163 16.11 -4.04 10.88
N TYR A 164 15.64 -3.29 9.88
CA TYR A 164 15.22 -1.88 10.01
C TYR A 164 13.70 -1.66 10.02
N ILE A 165 12.92 -2.75 9.99
CA ILE A 165 11.47 -2.73 9.88
C ILE A 165 10.86 -2.01 11.09
N ARG A 166 10.16 -0.91 10.84
CA ARG A 166 9.40 -0.19 11.87
C ARG A 166 8.21 0.58 11.32
N ILE A 167 7.13 0.62 12.10
CA ILE A 167 6.01 1.54 11.93
C ILE A 167 5.82 2.30 13.23
N CYS A 168 6.06 3.60 13.18
CA CYS A 168 5.90 4.55 14.28
C CYS A 168 4.66 5.43 14.00
N ALA A 169 4.26 6.26 14.97
CA ALA A 169 3.04 7.07 14.85
C ALA A 169 2.98 7.96 13.59
N ASP A 170 4.12 8.52 13.17
CA ASP A 170 4.19 9.50 12.08
C ASP A 170 5.03 9.01 10.89
N SER A 171 5.50 7.77 10.93
CA SER A 171 6.48 7.29 9.96
C SER A 171 6.62 5.78 9.88
N VAL A 172 7.07 5.33 8.72
CA VAL A 172 7.22 3.94 8.33
C VAL A 172 8.62 3.75 7.75
N HIS A 173 9.19 2.56 7.94
CA HIS A 173 10.44 2.17 7.29
C HIS A 173 10.41 0.66 6.98
N PRO A 174 10.50 0.27 5.69
CA PRO A 174 10.65 -1.13 5.30
C PRO A 174 12.00 -1.71 5.76
N GLY A 175 12.20 -3.03 5.62
CA GLY A 175 13.50 -3.67 5.90
C GLY A 175 14.28 -3.96 4.61
N ASN A 176 15.57 -4.32 4.70
CA ASN A 176 16.36 -4.71 3.51
C ASN A 176 15.89 -6.01 2.85
N GLY A 177 14.86 -6.64 3.38
CA GLY A 177 14.27 -7.88 2.90
C GLY A 177 12.77 -7.93 3.12
N ALA A 178 12.11 -6.78 3.34
CA ALA A 178 10.73 -6.75 3.81
C ALA A 178 10.00 -5.47 3.43
N ASP A 179 8.76 -5.66 2.98
CA ASP A 179 7.77 -4.60 2.87
C ASP A 179 6.98 -4.52 4.18
N VAL A 180 6.33 -3.38 4.39
CA VAL A 180 5.54 -3.11 5.59
C VAL A 180 4.14 -2.68 5.19
N ALA A 181 3.18 -3.01 6.04
CA ALA A 181 1.80 -2.62 5.80
C ALA A 181 1.06 -2.21 7.06
N LEU A 182 0.13 -1.27 6.88
CA LEU A 182 -0.92 -0.97 7.83
C LEU A 182 -2.21 -1.58 7.28
N ARG A 183 -2.98 -2.29 8.11
CA ARG A 183 -4.28 -2.83 7.73
C ARG A 183 -5.37 -2.18 8.56
N TRP A 184 -6.40 -1.68 7.89
CA TRP A 184 -7.62 -1.18 8.53
C TRP A 184 -8.81 -2.02 8.06
N GLN A 185 -9.67 -2.42 9.00
CA GLN A 185 -10.89 -3.18 8.71
C GLN A 185 -12.12 -2.32 8.97
N SER A 186 -13.05 -2.28 8.01
CA SER A 186 -14.26 -1.47 8.12
C SER A 186 -15.29 -2.10 9.07
N GLU A 187 -15.90 -1.25 9.89
CA GLU A 187 -17.08 -1.60 10.70
C GLU A 187 -18.38 -1.04 10.12
N VAL A 188 -18.30 -0.27 9.02
CA VAL A 188 -19.44 0.42 8.40
C VAL A 188 -19.65 -0.04 6.97
N SER A 189 -20.85 0.19 6.45
CA SER A 189 -21.16 0.09 5.03
C SER A 189 -21.30 1.47 4.41
N GLY A 190 -20.84 1.63 3.17
CA GLY A 190 -21.05 2.87 2.41
C GLY A 190 -19.81 3.32 1.64
N PRO A 191 -19.85 4.49 1.01
CA PRO A 191 -18.70 5.04 0.31
C PRO A 191 -17.66 5.58 1.30
N LEU A 192 -16.38 5.46 0.95
CA LEU A 192 -15.26 6.00 1.71
C LEU A 192 -14.47 7.01 0.89
N GLU A 193 -14.06 8.11 1.53
CA GLU A 193 -12.93 8.93 1.06
C GLU A 193 -11.69 8.51 1.84
N VAL A 194 -10.63 8.15 1.12
CA VAL A 194 -9.31 7.85 1.68
C VAL A 194 -8.35 8.95 1.27
N ARG A 195 -7.74 9.62 2.25
CA ARG A 195 -6.67 10.60 2.04
C ARG A 195 -5.35 10.02 2.50
N LEU A 196 -4.31 10.23 1.70
CA LEU A 196 -2.96 9.77 1.95
C LEU A 196 -2.00 10.96 1.91
N GLN A 197 -1.12 11.03 2.90
CA GLN A 197 0.03 11.93 2.89
C GLN A 197 1.29 11.12 3.12
N ALA A 198 2.30 11.33 2.28
CA ALA A 198 3.59 10.68 2.45
C ALA A 198 4.74 11.55 1.95
N GLY A 199 5.93 11.36 2.51
CA GLY A 199 7.15 12.04 2.08
C GLY A 199 8.40 11.46 2.75
N LYS A 200 9.56 11.59 2.12
CA LYS A 200 10.84 11.10 2.67
C LYS A 200 11.26 11.93 3.88
N LYS A 201 11.60 11.28 5.01
CA LYS A 201 12.15 11.93 6.22
C LYS A 201 13.68 11.97 6.19
N ASP A 202 14.30 10.93 5.66
CA ASP A 202 15.71 10.91 5.27
C ASP A 202 15.82 10.98 3.74
N LEU A 203 16.65 11.90 3.26
CA LEU A 203 16.86 12.10 1.83
C LEU A 203 18.01 11.21 1.36
N GLY A 204 17.74 10.40 0.34
CA GLY A 204 18.68 9.46 -0.26
C GLY A 204 18.01 8.12 -0.57
N GLY A 205 18.81 7.12 -0.96
CA GLY A 205 18.27 5.81 -1.33
C GLY A 205 17.54 5.80 -2.67
N ASP A 206 16.85 4.70 -2.95
CA ASP A 206 16.03 4.49 -4.15
C ASP A 206 14.54 4.82 -3.91
N GLY A 207 14.15 5.03 -2.65
CA GLY A 207 12.82 5.43 -2.26
C GLY A 207 11.85 4.27 -2.17
N VAL A 208 10.57 4.59 -2.03
CA VAL A 208 9.52 3.61 -1.74
C VAL A 208 8.38 3.67 -2.75
N SER A 209 7.66 2.56 -2.90
CA SER A 209 6.35 2.53 -3.57
C SER A 209 5.25 2.36 -2.54
N ILE A 210 4.22 3.18 -2.60
CA ILE A 210 3.07 3.15 -1.70
C ILE A 210 1.87 2.69 -2.52
N ALA A 211 1.20 1.64 -2.07
CA ALA A 211 0.02 1.10 -2.72
C ALA A 211 -1.08 0.77 -1.70
N VAL A 212 -2.34 0.92 -2.09
CA VAL A 212 -3.49 0.51 -1.27
C VAL A 212 -4.25 -0.58 -1.98
N TYR A 213 -4.38 -1.72 -1.31
CA TYR A 213 -5.15 -2.85 -1.79
C TYR A 213 -6.41 -3.03 -0.96
N ARG A 214 -7.45 -3.56 -1.60
CA ARG A 214 -8.72 -3.85 -0.94
C ARG A 214 -8.96 -5.34 -0.93
N ASN A 215 -9.31 -5.89 0.24
CA ASN A 215 -9.73 -7.28 0.42
C ASN A 215 -8.77 -8.33 -0.16
N THR A 216 -7.49 -7.98 -0.29
CA THR A 216 -6.45 -8.89 -0.76
C THR A 216 -5.14 -8.62 -0.05
N THR A 217 -4.39 -9.68 0.20
CA THR A 217 -2.99 -9.62 0.62
C THR A 217 -2.02 -9.68 -0.57
N GLN A 218 -2.53 -9.99 -1.77
CA GLN A 218 -1.73 -10.10 -2.98
C GLN A 218 -1.33 -8.72 -3.50
N THR A 219 -0.03 -8.47 -3.55
CA THR A 219 0.53 -7.18 -3.96
C THR A 219 0.84 -7.08 -5.46
N THR A 220 0.70 -8.19 -6.19
CA THR A 220 0.89 -8.26 -7.66
C THR A 220 -0.33 -7.80 -8.47
N GLY A 221 -1.48 -7.62 -7.82
CA GLY A 221 -2.72 -7.20 -8.45
C GLY A 221 -2.82 -5.69 -8.73
N PHE A 222 -4.05 -5.24 -9.05
CA PHE A 222 -4.36 -3.83 -9.27
C PHE A 222 -4.72 -3.16 -7.95
N PRO A 223 -3.90 -2.23 -7.43
CA PRO A 223 -4.26 -1.49 -6.24
C PRO A 223 -5.29 -0.41 -6.55
N GLU A 224 -6.05 0.01 -5.54
CA GLU A 224 -6.97 1.15 -5.58
C GLU A 224 -6.20 2.48 -5.73
N PHE A 225 -4.97 2.50 -5.22
CA PHE A 225 -4.05 3.63 -5.29
C PHE A 225 -2.61 3.13 -5.40
N LYS A 226 -1.78 3.77 -6.22
CA LYS A 226 -0.33 3.54 -6.23
C LYS A 226 0.43 4.82 -6.55
N LYS A 227 1.49 5.10 -5.79
CA LYS A 227 2.40 6.20 -6.04
C LYS A 227 3.79 5.89 -5.49
N SER A 228 4.83 6.28 -6.20
CA SER A 228 6.21 6.11 -5.74
C SER A 228 6.79 7.44 -5.25
N LEU A 229 7.61 7.37 -4.22
CA LEU A 229 8.48 8.44 -3.75
C LEU A 229 9.91 8.09 -4.13
N VAL A 230 10.60 8.98 -4.84
CA VAL A 230 12.05 8.82 -5.05
C VAL A 230 12.81 9.20 -3.78
N GLY A 231 14.04 8.72 -3.64
CA GLY A 231 14.82 8.88 -2.41
C GLY A 231 14.98 10.32 -1.89
N ASN A 232 15.00 11.31 -2.77
CA ASN A 232 15.13 12.73 -2.41
C ASN A 232 13.79 13.49 -2.32
N ASP A 233 12.66 12.79 -2.30
CA ASP A 233 11.32 13.40 -2.32
C ASP A 233 10.79 13.73 -0.91
N GLY A 234 11.41 14.70 -0.26
CA GLY A 234 10.99 15.16 1.07
C GLY A 234 9.66 15.93 1.08
N GLY A 235 9.24 16.47 -0.07
CA GLY A 235 7.94 17.12 -0.24
C GLY A 235 6.81 16.11 -0.41
N GLY A 236 7.10 15.00 -1.08
CA GLY A 236 6.23 13.86 -1.24
C GLY A 236 4.89 14.20 -1.89
N PHE A 237 3.80 13.63 -1.37
CA PHE A 237 2.45 13.86 -1.90
C PHE A 237 1.39 13.94 -0.81
N ALA A 238 0.28 14.59 -1.18
CA ALA A 238 -0.99 14.51 -0.48
C ALA A 238 -2.08 14.25 -1.54
N GLU A 239 -2.69 13.08 -1.50
CA GLU A 239 -3.65 12.60 -2.51
C GLU A 239 -4.89 12.03 -1.85
N LYS A 240 -5.96 11.89 -2.63
CA LYS A 240 -7.17 11.22 -2.17
C LYS A 240 -7.84 10.43 -3.27
N PHE A 241 -8.56 9.38 -2.88
CA PHE A 241 -9.39 8.59 -3.78
C PHE A 241 -10.68 8.16 -3.07
N GLN A 242 -11.65 7.73 -3.87
CA GLN A 242 -12.97 7.31 -3.39
C GLN A 242 -13.15 5.81 -3.60
N LEU A 243 -13.82 5.16 -2.66
CA LEU A 243 -14.34 3.81 -2.80
C LEU A 243 -15.87 3.89 -2.72
N ASP A 244 -16.56 3.47 -3.78
CA ASP A 244 -18.02 3.66 -3.88
C ASP A 244 -18.80 2.82 -2.88
N HIS A 245 -18.23 1.70 -2.45
CA HIS A 245 -18.89 0.77 -1.55
C HIS A 245 -17.88 -0.01 -0.73
N ILE A 246 -17.92 0.12 0.59
CA ILE A 246 -17.27 -0.76 1.57
C ILE A 246 -18.37 -1.49 2.36
N THR A 247 -18.06 -2.66 2.91
CA THR A 247 -18.92 -3.39 3.83
C THR A 247 -18.19 -3.74 5.13
N PRO A 248 -18.91 -3.98 6.25
CA PRO A 248 -18.30 -4.46 7.47
C PRO A 248 -17.52 -5.75 7.22
N GLY A 249 -16.26 -5.76 7.67
CA GLY A 249 -15.35 -6.87 7.47
C GLY A 249 -14.42 -6.71 6.27
N ASP A 250 -14.73 -5.85 5.30
CA ASP A 250 -13.78 -5.45 4.26
C ASP A 250 -12.56 -4.78 4.91
N TYR A 251 -11.38 -4.91 4.30
CA TYR A 251 -10.17 -4.26 4.77
C TYR A 251 -9.42 -3.57 3.64
N LEU A 252 -8.69 -2.53 4.04
CA LEU A 252 -7.68 -1.85 3.23
C LEU A 252 -6.30 -2.20 3.76
N LEU A 253 -5.40 -2.56 2.86
CA LEU A 253 -4.00 -2.85 3.14
C LEU A 253 -3.14 -1.77 2.49
N PHE A 254 -2.57 -0.91 3.31
CA PHE A 254 -1.67 0.18 2.91
C PHE A 254 -0.24 -0.35 2.94
N VAL A 255 0.30 -0.69 1.77
CA VAL A 255 1.62 -1.30 1.63
C VAL A 255 2.64 -0.23 1.26
N ILE A 256 3.75 -0.20 2.00
CA ILE A 256 4.94 0.59 1.71
C ILE A 256 6.03 -0.40 1.33
N GLN A 257 6.32 -0.47 0.03
CA GLN A 257 7.29 -1.36 -0.57
C GLN A 257 8.63 -0.65 -0.72
N ARG A 258 9.71 -1.36 -0.42
CA ARG A 258 11.06 -0.92 -0.81
C ARG A 258 11.21 -1.04 -2.32
N ASN A 259 11.92 -0.13 -2.97
CA ASN A 259 12.21 -0.28 -4.41
C ASN A 259 13.37 -1.25 -4.65
N GLY A 260 14.41 -1.20 -3.83
CA GLY A 260 15.60 -2.03 -3.93
C GLY A 260 16.15 -2.38 -2.56
N ASP A 261 16.78 -1.44 -1.86
CA ASP A 261 17.21 -1.62 -0.46
C ASP A 261 16.55 -0.59 0.48
N ALA A 262 16.62 -0.81 1.79
CA ALA A 262 15.92 0.07 2.75
C ALA A 262 16.81 1.22 3.25
N THR A 263 17.93 1.53 2.58
CA THR A 263 18.83 2.59 2.97
C THR A 263 18.18 3.94 2.71
N ASN A 264 18.02 4.72 3.79
CA ASN A 264 17.29 6.00 3.77
C ASN A 264 15.83 5.83 3.34
N ASP A 265 15.15 4.79 3.84
CA ASP A 265 13.73 4.54 3.59
C ASP A 265 12.75 5.00 4.67
N HIS A 266 13.18 5.92 5.53
CA HIS A 266 12.33 6.53 6.54
C HIS A 266 11.32 7.45 5.87
N THR A 267 10.05 7.04 5.88
CA THR A 267 8.98 7.71 5.14
C THR A 267 7.95 8.23 6.14
N ALA A 268 7.68 9.52 6.15
CA ALA A 268 6.50 10.06 6.81
C ALA A 268 5.28 9.51 6.08
N PHE A 269 4.29 9.00 6.83
CA PHE A 269 3.10 8.40 6.24
C PHE A 269 1.89 8.62 7.15
N GLU A 270 0.78 9.02 6.54
CA GLU A 270 -0.51 9.21 7.19
C GLU A 270 -1.64 8.78 6.25
N ALA A 271 -2.56 7.98 6.77
CA ALA A 271 -3.80 7.59 6.10
C ALA A 271 -5.01 8.02 6.94
N LEU A 272 -5.89 8.80 6.33
CA LEU A 272 -7.15 9.26 6.91
C LEU A 272 -8.31 8.67 6.11
N ILE A 273 -9.20 7.96 6.79
CA ILE A 273 -10.35 7.29 6.20
C ILE A 273 -11.62 7.91 6.76
N CYS A 274 -12.51 8.35 5.88
CA CYS A 274 -13.77 8.97 6.27
C CYS A 274 -14.95 8.36 5.51
N HIS A 275 -16.09 8.32 6.19
CA HIS A 275 -17.36 7.97 5.56
C HIS A 275 -17.81 9.14 4.67
N TYR A 276 -18.08 8.87 3.39
CA TYR A 276 -18.43 9.82 2.32
C TYR A 276 -17.37 10.84 1.92
N ARG A 277 -16.91 11.67 2.86
CA ARG A 277 -15.86 12.67 2.64
C ARG A 277 -15.17 12.97 3.95
N CYS A 278 -13.89 13.34 3.92
CA CYS A 278 -13.25 13.89 5.09
C CYS A 278 -13.57 15.39 5.22
N PRO A 279 -13.60 15.91 6.47
CA PRO A 279 -13.77 17.34 6.71
C PRO A 279 -12.66 18.20 6.09
#